data_AF-A0A951RZG0-F1
#
_entry.id   AF-A0A951RZG0-F1
#
_cell.length_a   1.000
_cell.length_b   1.000
_cell.length_c   1.000
_cell.angle_alpha   90.00
_cell.angle_beta   90.00
_cell.angle_gamma   90.00
#
_symmetry.space_group_name_H-M   'P 1'
#
loop_
_entity.id
_entity.type
_entity.pdbx_description
1 polymer ?
#
loop_
_entity_poly.entity_id
_entity_poly.type
_entity_poly.pdbx_seq_one_letter_code
_entity_poly.pdbx_strand_id
1 'polypeptide(L)'
;MKYNFITIEGNIGAGKTTLAHLLTKKLHARLILEEFADNPFLPKFYENKDQYAFPLELFFMAERYKQMKVLLGAKDLFHHVTVSDYLFIKSLLFARVNLPDEEFNLYQKLFNIINPHLIKP
;
A
#
# COMPACT_ATOMS: atom_id res chain seq x y z
N MET A 1 -10.32 -18.00 -12.71
CA MET A 1 -10.71 -16.57 -12.92
C MET A 1 -9.69 -15.92 -13.85
N LYS A 2 -10.07 -14.87 -14.58
CA LYS A 2 -9.14 -14.09 -15.43
C LYS A 2 -8.19 -13.20 -14.61
N TYR A 3 -8.60 -12.78 -13.41
CA TYR A 3 -7.84 -11.90 -12.53
C TYR A 3 -7.58 -12.61 -11.20
N ASN A 4 -6.32 -12.61 -10.76
CA ASN A 4 -5.88 -13.24 -9.51
C ASN A 4 -5.53 -12.20 -8.43
N PHE A 5 -5.48 -10.93 -8.80
CA PHE A 5 -5.28 -9.82 -7.89
C PHE A 5 -6.24 -8.69 -8.30
N ILE A 6 -7.03 -8.20 -7.33
CA ILE A 6 -8.03 -7.16 -7.52
C ILE A 6 -7.76 -6.09 -6.48
N THR A 7 -7.73 -4.84 -6.91
CA THR A 7 -7.56 -3.70 -6.00
C THR A 7 -8.72 -2.73 -6.10
N ILE A 8 -9.17 -2.23 -4.96
CA ILE A 8 -10.21 -1.21 -4.84
C ILE A 8 -9.57 0.10 -4.41
N GLU A 9 -9.68 1.14 -5.24
CA GLU A 9 -9.18 2.49 -4.94
C GLU A 9 -10.32 3.52 -4.89
N GLY A 10 -10.07 4.64 -4.23
CA GLY A 10 -11.06 5.69 -4.01
C GLY A 10 -10.80 6.58 -2.80
N ASN A 11 -11.60 7.64 -2.68
CA ASN A 11 -11.42 8.65 -1.64
C ASN A 11 -11.61 8.11 -0.21
N ILE A 12 -11.09 8.85 0.77
CA ILE A 12 -11.32 8.58 2.19
C ILE A 12 -12.84 8.63 2.45
N GLY A 13 -13.37 7.64 3.16
CA GLY A 13 -14.81 7.52 3.43
C GLY A 13 -15.65 6.91 2.30
N ALA A 14 -15.08 6.55 1.14
CA ALA A 14 -15.84 6.00 0.01
C ALA A 14 -16.29 4.51 0.18
N GLY A 15 -15.97 3.87 1.32
CA GLY A 15 -16.37 2.47 1.57
C GLY A 15 -15.49 1.40 0.93
N LYS A 16 -14.23 1.72 0.56
CA LYS A 16 -13.28 0.77 -0.06
C LYS A 16 -13.09 -0.51 0.74
N THR A 17 -12.75 -0.36 2.02
CA THR A 17 -12.51 -1.46 2.95
C THR A 17 -13.75 -2.34 3.10
N THR A 18 -14.95 -1.72 3.16
CA THR A 18 -16.22 -2.45 3.18
C THR A 18 -16.41 -3.28 1.91
N LEU A 19 -16.17 -2.69 0.73
CA LEU A 19 -16.26 -3.42 -0.54
C LEU A 19 -15.21 -4.56 -0.61
N ALA A 20 -14.00 -4.32 -0.11
CA ALA A 20 -12.92 -5.31 -0.08
C ALA A 20 -13.34 -6.54 0.75
N HIS A 21 -13.86 -6.34 1.96
CA HIS A 21 -14.41 -7.42 2.80
C HIS A 21 -15.52 -8.21 2.10
N LEU A 22 -16.47 -7.52 1.45
CA LEU A 22 -17.57 -8.16 0.76
C LEU A 22 -17.09 -9.00 -0.43
N LEU A 23 -16.15 -8.48 -1.23
CA LEU A 23 -15.56 -9.22 -2.36
C LEU A 23 -14.74 -10.41 -1.87
N THR A 24 -13.94 -10.25 -0.82
CA THR A 24 -13.17 -11.34 -0.23
C THR A 24 -14.06 -12.49 0.20
N LYS A 25 -15.17 -12.20 0.89
CA LYS A 25 -16.15 -13.22 1.30
C LYS A 25 -16.80 -13.91 0.10
N LYS A 26 -17.17 -13.15 -0.93
CA LYS A 26 -17.81 -13.69 -2.15
C LYS A 26 -16.88 -14.55 -2.99
N LEU A 27 -15.59 -14.22 -3.03
CA LEU A 27 -14.60 -14.86 -3.90
C LEU A 27 -13.77 -15.92 -3.19
N HIS A 28 -13.95 -16.10 -1.87
CA HIS A 28 -13.01 -16.86 -1.04
C HIS A 28 -11.57 -16.41 -1.34
N ALA A 29 -11.36 -15.10 -1.31
CA ALA A 29 -10.08 -14.49 -1.62
C ALA A 29 -9.30 -14.21 -0.34
N ARG A 30 -8.00 -13.99 -0.49
CA ARG A 30 -7.17 -13.37 0.55
C ARG A 30 -7.48 -11.86 0.60
N LEU A 31 -7.58 -11.28 1.78
CA LEU A 31 -7.80 -9.84 1.97
C LEU A 31 -6.49 -9.15 2.39
N ILE A 32 -6.24 -7.97 1.81
CA ILE A 32 -5.14 -7.08 2.20
C ILE A 32 -5.72 -5.70 2.43
N LEU A 33 -5.50 -5.18 3.63
CA LEU A 33 -5.97 -3.85 4.00
C LEU A 33 -4.79 -2.92 4.22
N GLU A 34 -5.01 -1.65 3.92
CA GLU A 34 -4.09 -0.57 4.26
C GLU A 34 -4.00 -0.46 5.78
N GLU A 35 -2.84 -0.79 6.34
CA GLU A 35 -2.58 -0.67 7.77
C GLU A 35 -2.02 0.73 8.06
N PHE A 36 -2.79 1.53 8.78
CA PHE A 36 -2.36 2.84 9.29
C PHE A 36 -1.93 2.80 10.76
N ALA A 37 -2.17 1.68 11.44
CA ALA A 37 -1.99 1.57 12.88
C ALA A 37 -0.50 1.39 13.24
N ASP A 38 -0.06 2.13 14.26
CA ASP A 38 1.30 2.20 14.82
C ASP A 38 2.41 2.80 13.94
N ASN A 39 2.08 3.68 12.99
CA ASN A 39 3.11 4.52 12.37
C ASN A 39 3.63 5.57 13.38
N PRO A 40 4.87 5.47 13.89
CA PRO A 40 5.38 6.38 14.91
C PRO A 40 5.64 7.81 14.38
N PHE A 41 5.62 7.98 13.06
CA PHE A 41 5.81 9.27 12.39
C PHE A 41 4.48 9.96 12.08
N LEU A 42 3.34 9.26 12.09
CA LEU A 42 2.06 9.86 11.73
C LEU A 42 1.61 10.97 12.70
N PRO A 43 1.68 10.80 14.03
CA PRO A 43 1.41 11.91 14.95
C PRO A 43 2.41 13.08 14.76
N LYS A 44 3.70 12.76 14.60
CA LYS A 44 4.77 13.75 14.44
C LYS A 44 4.65 14.54 13.14
N PHE A 45 4.16 13.92 12.08
CA PHE A 45 3.86 14.58 10.81
C PHE A 45 2.78 15.66 10.95
N TYR A 46 1.76 15.43 11.78
CA TYR A 46 0.76 16.45 12.06
C TYR A 46 1.31 17.62 12.90
N GLU A 47 2.38 17.39 13.68
CA GLU A 47 3.07 18.43 14.44
C GLU A 47 4.07 19.22 13.59
N ASN A 48 4.85 18.53 12.76
CA ASN A 48 5.86 19.12 11.90
C ASN A 48 6.00 18.33 10.59
N LYS A 49 5.27 18.77 9.56
CA LYS A 49 5.26 18.13 8.24
C LYS A 49 6.66 18.07 7.63
N ASP A 50 7.39 19.18 7.62
CA ASP A 50 8.67 19.29 6.89
C ASP A 50 9.73 18.33 7.45
N GLN A 51 9.71 18.07 8.76
CA GLN A 51 10.67 17.17 9.41
C GLN A 51 10.29 15.69 9.31
N TYR A 52 9.00 15.36 9.26
CA TYR A 52 8.52 13.98 9.41
C TYR A 52 7.85 13.41 8.15
N ALA A 53 7.67 14.20 7.09
CA ALA A 53 7.11 13.72 5.82
C ALA A 53 7.93 12.57 5.22
N PHE A 54 9.26 12.72 5.12
CA PHE A 54 10.10 11.67 4.56
C PHE A 54 10.04 10.34 5.32
N PRO A 55 10.28 10.28 6.65
CA PRO A 55 10.20 9.02 7.37
C PRO A 55 8.78 8.44 7.40
N LEU A 56 7.74 9.28 7.37
CA LEU A 56 6.35 8.83 7.26
C LEU A 56 6.11 8.08 5.94
N GLU A 57 6.46 8.69 4.81
CA GLU A 57 6.23 8.09 3.49
C GLU A 57 7.07 6.82 3.30
N LEU A 58 8.29 6.82 3.84
CA LEU A 58 9.17 5.66 3.81
C LEU A 58 8.60 4.50 4.64
N PHE A 59 8.03 4.79 5.81
CA PHE A 59 7.34 3.79 6.63
C PHE A 59 6.16 3.18 5.88
N PHE A 60 5.30 4.00 5.25
CA PHE A 60 4.18 3.48 4.45
C PHE A 60 4.66 2.61 3.29
N MET A 61 5.73 3.00 2.59
CA MET A 61 6.31 2.16 1.52
C MET A 61 6.82 0.83 2.05
N ALA A 62 7.50 0.83 3.20
CA ALA A 62 8.07 -0.36 3.81
C ALA A 62 6.99 -1.35 4.27
N GLU A 63 5.93 -0.88 4.96
CA GLU A 63 4.83 -1.75 5.39
C GLU A 63 4.05 -2.30 4.19
N ARG A 64 3.74 -1.47 3.19
CA ARG A 64 3.09 -1.96 1.95
C ARG A 64 3.96 -2.99 1.24
N TYR A 65 5.27 -2.77 1.15
CA TYR A 65 6.20 -3.73 0.53
C TYR A 65 6.23 -5.06 1.31
N LYS A 66 6.31 -5.01 2.64
CA LYS A 66 6.29 -6.18 3.52
C LYS A 66 4.99 -6.98 3.35
N GLN A 67 3.83 -6.32 3.36
CA GLN A 67 2.53 -6.95 3.12
C GLN A 67 2.49 -7.64 1.75
N MET A 68 2.97 -6.98 0.69
CA MET A 68 2.99 -7.55 -0.65
C MET A 68 4.03 -8.67 -0.83
N LYS A 69 5.18 -8.60 -0.16
CA LYS A 69 6.22 -9.63 -0.21
C LYS A 69 5.76 -10.95 0.41
N VAL A 70 4.96 -10.90 1.48
CA VAL A 70 4.31 -12.09 2.06
C VAL A 70 3.44 -12.81 1.01
N LEU A 71 2.91 -12.09 0.00
CA LEU A 71 2.13 -12.68 -1.10
C LEU A 71 2.99 -13.41 -2.13
N LEU A 72 4.23 -12.94 -2.37
CA LEU A 72 5.13 -13.50 -3.37
C LEU A 72 5.79 -14.81 -2.90
N GLY A 73 6.05 -14.93 -1.60
CA GLY A 73 6.78 -16.06 -1.02
C GLY A 73 5.93 -17.29 -0.71
N ALA A 74 4.64 -17.11 -0.42
CA ALA A 74 3.75 -18.19 -0.08
C ALA A 74 2.81 -18.47 -1.26
N LYS A 75 3.01 -19.59 -1.97
CA LYS A 75 1.90 -20.21 -2.72
C LYS A 75 0.80 -20.49 -1.73
N ASP A 76 -0.19 -19.60 -1.68
CA ASP A 76 -1.39 -19.86 -0.89
C ASP A 76 -2.07 -21.07 -1.52
N LEU A 77 -2.05 -22.20 -0.79
CA LEU A 77 -2.71 -23.43 -1.20
C LEU A 77 -4.23 -23.28 -1.15
N PHE A 78 -4.75 -22.25 -0.47
CA PHE A 78 -6.17 -22.10 -0.16
C PHE A 78 -6.84 -20.94 -0.90
N HIS A 79 -6.09 -19.90 -1.30
CA HIS A 79 -6.66 -18.71 -1.95
C HIS A 79 -5.97 -18.40 -3.28
N HIS A 80 -6.71 -18.55 -4.37
CA HIS A 80 -6.21 -18.24 -5.73
C HIS A 80 -6.41 -16.77 -6.14
N VAL A 81 -7.19 -16.02 -5.38
CA VAL A 81 -7.50 -14.61 -5.62
C VAL A 81 -7.09 -13.79 -4.41
N THR A 82 -6.50 -12.63 -4.66
CA THR A 82 -6.20 -11.61 -3.64
C THR A 82 -7.03 -10.36 -3.91
N VAL A 83 -7.60 -9.78 -2.86
CA VAL A 83 -8.30 -8.49 -2.89
C VAL A 83 -7.57 -7.52 -1.98
N SER A 84 -7.16 -6.36 -2.49
CA SER A 84 -6.62 -5.25 -1.68
C SER A 84 -7.50 -4.00 -1.74
N ASP A 85 -7.44 -3.16 -0.71
CA ASP A 85 -8.08 -1.82 -0.69
C ASP A 85 -7.09 -0.67 -0.95
N TYR A 86 -5.88 -0.99 -1.39
CA TYR A 86 -4.86 -0.04 -1.85
C TYR A 86 -3.94 -0.63 -2.94
N LEU A 87 -3.38 0.26 -3.76
CA LEU A 87 -2.31 0.02 -4.73
C LEU A 87 -0.97 0.47 -4.20
N PHE A 88 0.10 -0.26 -4.53
CA PHE A 88 1.46 0.15 -4.15
C PHE A 88 1.86 1.52 -4.71
N ILE A 89 1.39 1.87 -5.92
CA ILE A 89 1.69 3.16 -6.56
C ILE A 89 1.21 4.36 -5.75
N LYS A 90 0.24 4.17 -4.84
CA LYS A 90 -0.25 5.18 -3.91
C LYS A 90 0.90 5.78 -3.06
N SER A 91 1.91 4.98 -2.72
CA SER A 91 3.15 5.42 -2.07
C SER A 91 3.82 6.56 -2.83
N LEU A 92 3.96 6.41 -4.15
CA LEU A 92 4.59 7.41 -4.99
C LEU A 92 3.74 8.69 -5.11
N LEU A 93 2.41 8.55 -5.12
CA LEU A 93 1.48 9.68 -5.18
C LEU A 93 1.55 10.55 -3.92
N PHE A 94 1.48 9.95 -2.73
CA PHE A 94 1.58 10.69 -1.47
C PHE A 94 2.96 11.30 -1.27
N ALA A 95 4.03 10.57 -1.59
CA ALA A 95 5.38 11.11 -1.58
C ALA A 95 5.51 12.35 -2.48
N ARG A 96 4.89 12.37 -3.66
CA ARG A 96 4.93 13.56 -4.54
C ARG A 96 4.23 14.78 -3.93
N VAL A 97 3.18 14.56 -3.15
CA VAL A 97 2.39 15.63 -2.51
C VAL A 97 3.05 16.12 -1.22
N ASN A 98 3.73 15.24 -0.50
CA ASN A 98 4.22 15.52 0.85
C ASN A 98 5.70 15.89 0.91
N LEU A 99 6.52 15.48 -0.06
CA LEU A 99 7.96 15.66 -0.02
C LEU A 99 8.43 16.81 -0.92
N PRO A 100 9.46 17.57 -0.50
CA PRO A 100 10.20 18.46 -1.39
C PRO A 100 10.92 17.67 -2.48
N ASP A 101 11.30 18.34 -3.58
CA ASP A 101 11.82 17.68 -4.78
C ASP A 101 13.05 16.78 -4.52
N GLU A 102 13.99 17.20 -3.67
CA GLU A 102 15.18 16.40 -3.36
C GLU A 102 14.84 15.09 -2.64
N GLU A 103 13.98 15.16 -1.63
CA GLU A 103 13.48 14.00 -0.90
C GLU A 103 12.60 13.10 -1.76
N PHE A 104 11.73 13.68 -2.58
CA PHE A 104 10.92 12.95 -3.55
C PHE A 104 11.78 12.18 -4.54
N ASN A 105 12.86 12.78 -5.05
CA ASN A 105 13.77 12.13 -5.99
C ASN A 105 14.46 10.92 -5.35
N LEU A 106 14.88 11.02 -4.07
CA LEU A 106 15.41 9.89 -3.32
C LEU A 106 14.35 8.80 -3.11
N TYR A 107 13.15 9.20 -2.69
CA TYR A 107 12.03 8.30 -2.49
C TYR A 107 11.68 7.53 -3.79
N GLN A 108 11.63 8.23 -4.92
CA GLN A 108 11.33 7.66 -6.22
C GLN A 108 12.39 6.63 -6.65
N LYS A 109 13.67 6.87 -6.36
CA LYS A 109 14.74 5.88 -6.60
C LYS A 109 14.48 4.59 -5.82
N LEU A 110 14.14 4.69 -4.53
CA LEU A 110 13.78 3.54 -3.70
C LEU A 110 12.54 2.81 -4.23
N PHE A 111 11.50 3.57 -4.58
CA PHE A 111 10.27 3.03 -5.17
C PHE A 111 10.57 2.23 -6.45
N ASN A 112 11.42 2.76 -7.34
CA ASN A 112 11.78 2.12 -8.60
C ASN A 112 12.60 0.83 -8.42
N ILE A 113 13.34 0.69 -7.31
CA ILE A 113 14.03 -0.56 -6.96
C ILE A 113 13.02 -1.63 -6.51
N ILE A 114 11.99 -1.23 -5.75
CA ILE A 114 11.02 -2.15 -5.14
C ILE A 114 9.94 -2.60 -6.13
N ASN A 115 9.36 -1.65 -6.86
CA ASN A 115 8.16 -1.84 -7.69
C ASN A 115 8.25 -2.99 -8.73
N PRO A 116 9.39 -3.25 -9.39
CA PRO A 116 9.50 -4.36 -10.35
C PRO A 116 9.31 -5.75 -9.73
N HIS A 117 9.53 -5.89 -8.41
CA HIS A 117 9.40 -7.17 -7.73
C HIS A 117 7.96 -7.48 -7.29
N LEU A 118 7.04 -6.54 -7.46
CA LEU A 118 5.68 -6.64 -6.94
C LEU A 118 4.69 -7.16 -7.97
N ILE A 119 3.71 -7.94 -7.50
CA ILE A 119 2.56 -8.37 -8.32
C ILE A 119 1.72 -7.14 -8.63
N LYS A 120 1.32 -7.01 -9.90
CA LYS A 120 0.39 -5.98 -10.35
C LYS A 120 -1.02 -6.56 -10.41
N PRO A 121 -2.04 -5.84 -9.92
CA PRO A 121 -3.44 -6.21 -10.10
C PRO A 121 -3.89 -6.14 -11.55
#